data_AF-A0A2V9H4B7-F1
#
_entry.id   AF-A0A2V9H4B7-F1
#
_cell.length_a   1.000
_cell.length_b   1.000
_cell.length_c   1.000
_cell.angle_alpha   90.00
_cell.angle_beta   90.00
_cell.angle_gamma   90.00
#
_symmetry.space_group_name_H-M   'P 1'
#
loop_
_entity.id
_entity.type
_entity.pdbx_description
1 polymer ?
#
loop_
_entity_poly.entity_id
_entity_poly.type
_entity_poly.pdbx_seq_one_letter_code
_entity_poly.pdbx_strand_id
1 'polypeptide(L)' 'MLALLLLNLLRRKLAQAGIPLSIAKMMDALTDIREVTLLYPGASASQKPFARTVLADMDPTQRQLVKTLGLERYRSS' A
#
# COMPACT_ATOMS: atom_id res chain seq x y z
N MET A 1 -12.27 4.50 20.77
CA MET A 1 -11.10 4.12 21.61
C MET A 1 -10.25 3.00 21.01
N LEU A 2 -10.83 1.94 20.41
CA LEU A 2 -10.07 0.82 19.80
C LEU A 2 -9.10 1.21 18.68
N ALA A 3 -9.44 2.19 17.84
CA ALA A 3 -8.61 2.61 16.72
C ALA A 3 -7.20 3.08 17.16
N LEU A 4 -7.11 3.90 18.22
CA LEU A 4 -5.83 4.39 18.74
C LEU A 4 -4.98 3.29 19.36
N LEU A 5 -5.59 2.27 19.97
CA LEU A 5 -4.87 1.11 20.49
C LEU A 5 -4.23 0.32 19.36
N LEU A 6 -4.98 0.09 18.27
CA LEU A 6 -4.46 -0.57 17.07
C LEU A 6 -3.32 0.25 16.44
N LEU A 7 -3.49 1.56 16.30
CA LEU A 7 -2.48 2.48 15.78
C LEU A 7 -1.18 2.44 16.60
N ASN A 8 -1.29 2.43 17.93
CA ASN A 8 -0.12 2.32 18.81
C ASN A 8 0.57 0.97 18.70
N LEU A 9 -0.20 -0.12 18.54
CA LEU A 9 0.36 -1.45 18.31
C LEU A 9 1.13 -1.53 16.98
N LEU A 10 0.56 -0.98 15.90
CA LEU A 10 1.21 -0.92 14.60
C LEU A 10 2.50 -0.09 14.66
N ARG A 11 2.43 1.09 15.29
CA ARG A 11 3.60 1.94 15.50
C ARG A 11 4.70 1.22 16.28
N ARG A 12 4.34 0.49 17.34
CA ARG A 12 5.30 -0.30 18.13
C ARG A 12 5.95 -1.40 17.29
N LYS A 13 5.18 -2.11 16.47
CA LYS A 13 5.68 -3.15 15.57
C LYS A 13 6.66 -2.58 14.53
N LEU A 14 6.35 -1.41 13.97
CA LEU A 14 7.25 -0.71 13.04
C LEU A 14 8.52 -0.22 13.72
N ALA A 15 8.43 0.32 14.93
CA ALA A 15 9.59 0.73 15.70
C ALA A 15 10.53 -0.45 16.02
N GLN A 16 9.97 -1.62 16.36
CA GLN A 16 10.72 -2.86 16.56
C GLN A 16 11.41 -3.36 15.28
N ALA A 17 10.86 -3.05 14.10
CA ALA A 17 11.46 -3.36 12.81
C ALA A 17 12.46 -2.29 12.31
N GLY A 18 12.81 -1.30 13.15
CA GLY A 18 13.74 -0.22 12.80
C GLY A 18 13.13 0.90 11.95
N ILE A 19 11.80 1.04 11.94
CA ILE A 19 11.07 2.03 11.15
C ILE A 19 10.33 2.99 12.10
N PRO A 20 11.02 3.95 12.74
CA PRO A 20 10.39 4.87 13.67
C PRO A 20 9.56 5.91 12.92
N LEU A 21 8.23 5.71 12.87
CA LEU A 21 7.28 6.66 12.30
C LEU A 21 6.36 7.25 13.37
N SER A 22 5.93 8.49 13.17
CA SER A 22 4.80 9.05 13.91
C SER A 22 3.49 8.40 13.45
N ILE A 23 2.45 8.43 14.28
CA ILE A 23 1.14 7.86 13.91
C ILE A 23 0.59 8.56 12.65
N ALA A 24 0.74 9.89 12.55
CA ALA A 24 0.34 10.66 11.38
C ALA A 24 1.06 10.19 10.11
N LYS A 25 2.41 10.15 10.13
CA LYS A 25 3.20 9.70 8.97
C LYS A 25 2.91 8.25 8.57
N MET A 26 2.66 7.39 9.55
CA MET A 26 2.27 6.00 9.30
C MET A 26 0.92 5.94 8.58
N MET A 27 -0.06 6.74 9.01
CA MET A 27 -1.38 6.81 8.38
C MET A 27 -1.33 7.41 6.99
N ASP A 28 -0.54 8.47 6.80
CA ASP A 28 -0.34 9.09 5.49
C ASP A 28 0.26 8.07 4.51
N ALA A 29 1.35 7.41 4.92
CA ALA A 29 2.01 6.39 4.09
C ALA A 29 1.08 5.20 3.77
N LEU A 30 0.21 4.80 4.70
CA LEU A 30 -0.76 3.72 4.50
C LEU A 30 -1.90 4.13 3.57
N THR A 31 -2.39 5.36 3.68
CA THR A 31 -3.52 5.87 2.90
C THR A 31 -3.12 6.19 1.46
N ASP A 32 -1.84 6.50 1.26
CA ASP A 32 -1.28 6.79 -0.05
C ASP A 32 -0.96 5.52 -0.87
N ILE A 33 -0.99 4.33 -0.24
CA ILE A 33 -0.96 3.06 -0.96
C ILE A 33 -2.28 2.90 -1.72
N ARG A 34 -2.20 2.99 -3.06
CA ARG A 34 -3.35 2.85 -3.97
C ARG A 34 -3.17 1.65 -4.89
N GLU A 35 -4.26 1.10 -5.41
CA GLU A 35 -4.22 0.24 -6.60
C GLU A 35 -4.57 1.11 -7.81
N VAL A 36 -3.70 1.16 -8.82
CA VAL A 36 -3.94 1.96 -10.03
C VAL A 36 -4.24 1.02 -11.18
N THR A 37 -5.50 1.00 -11.61
CA THR A 37 -5.90 0.30 -12.83
C THR A 37 -5.57 1.18 -14.04
N LEU A 38 -4.51 0.82 -14.76
CA LEU A 38 -4.19 1.43 -16.05
C LEU A 38 -5.05 0.77 -17.12
N LEU A 39 -6.02 1.51 -17.66
CA LEU A 39 -6.80 1.07 -18.81
C LEU A 39 -6.07 1.49 -20.08
N TYR A 40 -5.49 0.51 -20.78
CA TYR A 40 -4.87 0.77 -22.08
C TYR A 40 -5.92 0.67 -23.20
N PRO A 41 -6.05 1.69 -24.07
CA PRO A 41 -6.83 1.54 -25.29
C PRO A 41 -6.17 0.48 -26.18
N GLY A 42 -6.97 -0.32 -26.87
CA GLY A 42 -6.46 -1.28 -27.85
C GLY A 42 -5.69 -0.54 -28.94
N ALA A 43 -4.50 -1.03 -29.33
CA ALA A 43 -3.63 -0.35 -30.29
C ALA A 43 -4.20 -0.32 -31.73
N SER A 44 -5.31 -1.01 -31.98
CA SER A 44 -6.05 -0.99 -33.25
C SER A 44 -7.52 -1.36 -33.01
N ALA A 45 -8.41 -1.06 -33.97
CA ALA A 45 -9.86 -1.26 -33.90
C ALA A 45 -10.32 -2.70 -33.63
N SER A 46 -9.40 -3.67 -33.71
CA SER A 46 -9.64 -5.11 -33.48
C SER A 46 -9.11 -5.64 -32.14
N GLN A 47 -8.39 -4.83 -31.34
CA GLN A 47 -7.87 -5.26 -30.03
C GLN A 47 -8.77 -4.78 -28.89
N LYS A 48 -9.21 -5.73 -28.05
CA LYS A 48 -10.01 -5.42 -26.85
C LYS A 48 -9.17 -4.57 -25.88
N PRO A 49 -9.76 -3.52 -25.26
CA PRO A 49 -9.12 -2.80 -24.17
C PRO A 49 -8.67 -3.78 -23.09
N PHE A 50 -7.45 -3.63 -22.60
CA PHE A 50 -6.95 -4.45 -21.50
C PHE A 50 -6.65 -3.55 -20.31
N ALA A 51 -7.21 -3.91 -19.16
CA ALA A 51 -6.92 -3.28 -17.89
C ALA A 51 -5.71 -3.98 -17.27
N ARG A 52 -4.65 -3.23 -17.00
CA ARG A 52 -3.54 -3.71 -16.18
C ARG A 52 -3.63 -3.03 -14.82
N THR A 53 -3.94 -3.80 -13.80
CA THR A 53 -3.73 -3.35 -12.43
C THR A 53 -2.24 -3.27 -12.21
N VAL A 54 -1.72 -2.05 -12.13
CA VAL A 54 -0.32 -1.80 -11.76
C VAL A 54 -0.35 -1.37 -10.30
N LEU A 55 0.46 -2.05 -9.51
CA LEU A 55 0.73 -1.67 -8.12
C LEU A 55 1.11 -0.20 -8.08
N ALA A 56 0.49 0.61 -7.20
CA ALA A 56 0.99 1.97 -6.99
C ALA A 56 2.49 1.89 -6.75
N ASP A 57 3.21 2.83 -7.37
CA ASP A 57 4.64 2.97 -7.19
C ASP A 57 4.91 3.28 -5.72
N MET A 58 5.19 2.24 -4.94
CA MET A 58 5.43 2.37 -3.51
C MET A 58 6.84 2.91 -3.30
N ASP A 59 6.98 3.95 -2.49
CA ASP A 59 8.30 4.38 -2.05
C ASP A 59 8.97 3.29 -1.17
N PRO A 60 10.29 3.34 -0.94
CA PRO A 60 10.98 2.36 -0.09
C PRO A 60 10.39 2.21 1.32
N THR A 61 9.88 3.29 1.91
CA THR A 61 9.22 3.30 3.23
C THR A 61 7.90 2.53 3.17
N GLN A 62 7.07 2.79 2.18
CA GLN A 62 5.79 2.09 1.97
C GLN A 62 6.00 0.60 1.72
N ARG A 63 6.98 0.22 0.91
CA ARG A 63 7.34 -1.21 0.70
C ARG A 63 7.73 -1.89 2.01
N GLN A 64 8.55 -1.23 2.82
CA GLN A 64 9.01 -1.81 4.08
C GLN A 64 7.88 -1.87 5.13
N LEU A 65 6.97 -0.90 5.10
CA LEU A 65 5.78 -0.85 5.94
C LEU A 65 4.81 -1.99 5.58
N VAL A 66 4.50 -2.16 4.29
CA VAL A 66 3.65 -3.25 3.77
C VAL A 66 4.23 -4.62 4.13
N LYS A 67 5.54 -4.81 3.95
CA LYS A 67 6.23 -6.04 4.32
C LYS A 67 6.17 -6.32 5.83
N THR A 68 6.49 -5.33 6.66
CA THR A 68 6.52 -5.47 8.14
C THR A 68 5.13 -5.74 8.73
N LEU A 69 4.11 -5.09 8.17
CA LEU A 69 2.73 -5.26 8.60
C LEU A 69 2.06 -6.49 7.97
N GLY A 70 2.70 -7.14 6.98
CA GLY A 70 2.17 -8.31 6.30
C GLY A 70 0.92 -7.98 5.48
N LEU A 71 0.83 -6.77 4.93
CA LEU A 71 -0.34 -6.31 4.16
C LEU A 71 -0.41 -6.94 2.77
N GLU A 72 0.70 -7.55 2.32
CA GLU A 72 0.77 -8.30 1.06
C GLU A 72 -0.35 -9.35 0.93
N ARG A 73 -0.74 -9.99 2.03
CA ARG A 73 -1.80 -11.02 2.07
C ARG A 73 -3.20 -10.52 1.73
N TYR A 74 -3.40 -9.20 1.74
CA TYR A 74 -4.68 -8.56 1.45
C TYR A 74 -4.71 -7.93 0.06
N ARG A 75 -3.63 -8.10 -0.72
CA ARG A 75 -3.58 -7.68 -2.11
C ARG A 75 -4.43 -8.67 -2.91
N SER A 76 -5.48 -8.16 -3.55
CA SER A 76 -6.35 -8.97 -4.40
C SER A 76 -5.54 -9.46 -5.60
N SER A 77 -5.52 -10.78 -5.84
CA SER A 77 -4.95 -11.36 -7.07
C SER A 77 -5.78 -11.02 -8.30
#